data_AF-A0A6P0RMU7-F1
#
_entry.id   AF-A0A6P0RMU7-F1
#
_cell.length_a   1.000
_cell.length_b   1.000
_cell.length_c   1.000
_cell.angle_alpha   90.00
_cell.angle_beta   90.00
_cell.angle_gamma   90.00
#
_symmetry.space_group_name_H-M   'P 1'
#
loop_
_entity.id
_entity.type
_entity.pdbx_description
1 polymer ?
#
loop_
_entity_poly.entity_id
_entity_poly.type
_entity_poly.pdbx_seq_one_letter_code
_entity_poly.pdbx_strand_id
1 'polypeptide(L)' 'MFTKKASLHYKDEKSDKVYEVEIVYLAWEKYQVNFAYGKTGSKLKTGTKTNTPVSLKEAK' A
#
# COMPACT_ATOMS: atom_id res chain seq x y z
N MET A 1 -7.04 6.43 14.17
CA MET A 1 -6.34 5.24 13.64
C MET A 1 -5.19 5.74 12.78
N PHE A 2 -3.94 5.39 13.10
CA PHE A 2 -2.78 5.91 12.35
C PHE A 2 -2.60 5.11 11.06
N THR A 3 -2.63 5.81 9.92
CA THR A 3 -2.40 5.23 8.62
C THR A 3 -1.49 6.13 7.82
N LYS A 4 -0.32 5.63 7.39
CA LYS A 4 0.59 6.34 6.49
C LYS A 4 0.39 5.81 5.09
N LYS A 5 0.21 6.68 4.09
CA LYS A 5 0.01 6.28 2.70
C LYS A 5 1.05 6.93 1.79
N ALA A 6 1.38 6.24 0.72
CA ALA A 6 2.15 6.76 -0.39
C ALA A 6 1.54 6.24 -1.70
N SER A 7 1.47 7.11 -2.71
CA SER A 7 1.03 6.73 -4.05
C SER A 7 2.09 7.15 -5.07
N LEU A 8 2.21 6.35 -6.11
CA LEU A 8 3.02 6.62 -7.28
C LEU A 8 2.15 6.46 -8.52
N HIS A 9 2.17 7.47 -9.38
CA HIS A 9 1.48 7.45 -10.65
C HIS A 9 2.53 7.39 -11.77
N TYR A 10 2.31 6.50 -12.72
CA TYR A 10 3.14 6.36 -13.91
C TYR A 10 2.25 6.48 -15.13
N LYS A 11 2.56 7.43 -16.01
CA LYS A 11 1.79 7.65 -17.24
C LYS A 11 2.72 7.86 -18.44
N ASP A 12 2.48 7.09 -19.48
CA ASP A 12 3.08 7.22 -20.82
C ASP A 12 1.99 7.05 -21.91
N GLU A 13 2.38 6.98 -23.18
CA GLU A 13 1.43 6.85 -24.31
C GLU A 13 0.55 5.59 -24.24
N LYS A 14 1.02 4.50 -23.60
CA LYS A 14 0.34 3.19 -23.57
C LYS A 14 -0.04 2.74 -22.16
N SER A 15 0.44 3.43 -21.14
CA SER A 15 0.33 3.04 -19.74
C SER A 15 -0.20 4.20 -18.91
N ASP A 16 -1.18 3.91 -18.08
CA ASP A 16 -1.62 4.81 -17.01
C ASP A 16 -1.79 3.94 -15.77
N LYS A 17 -0.76 3.90 -14.93
CA LYS A 17 -0.65 3.00 -13.78
C LYS A 17 -0.65 3.81 -12.49
N VAL A 18 -1.31 3.24 -11.48
CA VAL A 18 -1.26 3.69 -10.10
C VAL A 18 -0.70 2.58 -9.23
N TYR A 19 0.13 2.96 -8.27
CA TYR A 19 0.66 2.11 -7.22
C TYR A 19 0.42 2.81 -5.90
N GLU A 20 -0.18 2.12 -4.95
CA GLU A 20 -0.51 2.65 -3.63
C GLU A 20 0.06 1.70 -2.58
N VAL A 21 0.61 2.28 -1.52
CA VAL A 21 1.06 1.55 -0.33
C VAL A 21 0.50 2.25 0.89
N GLU A 22 0.00 1.47 1.84
CA GLU A 22 -0.47 1.96 3.12
C GLU A 22 0.11 1.14 4.27
N ILE A 23 0.57 1.84 5.30
CA ILE A 23 0.94 1.27 6.59
C ILE A 23 -0.23 1.55 7.53
N VAL A 24 -0.89 0.50 8.00
CA VAL A 24 -2.06 0.58 8.87
C VAL A 24 -1.66 0.15 10.28
N TYR A 25 -1.95 0.99 11.27
CA TYR A 25 -1.85 0.61 12.68
C TYR A 25 -2.93 -0.42 13.05
N LEU A 26 -2.47 -1.52 13.64
CA LEU A 26 -3.28 -2.55 14.28
C LEU A 26 -3.11 -2.46 15.80
N ALA A 27 -3.50 -3.47 16.56
CA ALA A 27 -3.32 -3.47 18.02
C ALA A 27 -1.87 -3.81 18.44
N TRP A 28 -1.53 -3.52 19.70
CA TRP A 28 -0.24 -3.86 20.33
C TRP A 28 0.99 -3.30 19.61
N GLU A 29 0.92 -2.05 19.15
CA GLU A 29 2.02 -1.39 18.41
C GLU A 29 2.45 -2.15 17.15
N LYS A 30 1.53 -2.95 16.59
CA LYS A 30 1.74 -3.67 15.35
C LYS A 30 1.14 -2.94 14.17
N TYR A 31 1.73 -3.17 13.01
CA TYR A 31 1.39 -2.52 11.76
C TYR A 31 1.32 -3.55 10.64
N GLN A 32 0.44 -3.30 9.68
CA GLN A 32 0.34 -4.08 8.45
C GLN A 32 0.60 -3.18 7.26
N VAL A 33 1.33 -3.69 6.26
CA VAL A 33 1.63 -2.95 5.03
C VAL A 33 0.80 -3.53 3.90
N ASN A 34 -0.20 -2.78 3.44
CA ASN A 34 -0.98 -3.15 2.26
C ASN A 34 -0.46 -2.42 1.03
N PHE A 35 -0.70 -3.02 -0.13
CA PHE A 35 -0.43 -2.42 -1.42
C PHE A 35 -1.63 -2.60 -2.35
N ALA A 36 -1.77 -1.66 -3.28
CA ALA A 36 -2.69 -1.75 -4.41
C ALA A 36 -1.96 -1.29 -5.68
N TYR A 37 -2.21 -1.95 -6.81
CA TYR A 37 -1.64 -1.51 -8.08
C TYR A 37 -2.51 -1.89 -9.27
N GLY A 38 -2.41 -1.13 -10.34
CA GLY A 38 -3.16 -1.39 -11.56
C GLY A 38 -3.27 -0.19 -12.48
N LYS A 39 -4.15 -0.29 -13.47
CA LYS A 39 -4.47 0.82 -14.36
C LYS A 39 -5.29 1.87 -13.59
N THR A 40 -4.95 3.14 -13.74
CA THR A 40 -5.70 4.25 -13.13
C THR A 40 -7.17 4.18 -13.54
N GLY A 41 -8.09 4.34 -12.57
CA GLY A 41 -9.54 4.26 -12.80
C GLY A 41 -10.09 2.85 -13.01
N SER A 42 -9.26 1.81 -12.97
CA SER A 42 -9.68 0.40 -13.02
C SER A 42 -9.67 -0.25 -11.64
N LYS A 43 -10.26 -1.45 -11.50
CA LYS A 43 -10.13 -2.24 -10.28
C LYS A 43 -8.66 -2.61 -10.04
N LEU A 44 -8.09 -2.13 -8.95
CA LEU A 44 -6.70 -2.41 -8.58
C LEU A 44 -6.56 -3.83 -8.02
N LYS A 45 -5.40 -4.45 -8.28
CA LYS A 45 -4.97 -5.64 -7.57
C LYS A 45 -4.46 -5.22 -6.20
N THR A 46 -4.92 -5.88 -5.16
CA THR A 46 -4.57 -5.57 -3.77
C THR A 46 -3.85 -6.73 -3.09
N GLY A 47 -3.11 -6.44 -2.04
CA GLY A 47 -2.47 -7.45 -1.20
C GLY A 47 -1.81 -6.86 0.04
N THR A 48 -1.26 -7.74 0.87
CA THR A 48 -0.43 -7.37 2.02
C THR A 48 1.01 -7.78 1.75
N LYS A 49 1.96 -6.91 2.10
CA LYS A 49 3.39 -7.23 2.08
C LYS A 49 3.83 -7.93 3.38
N THR A 50 3.01 -7.82 4.43
CA THR A 50 3.27 -8.39 5.76
C THR A 50 2.19 -9.42 6.07
N ASN A 51 2.54 -10.71 6.01
CA ASN A 51 1.60 -11.80 6.34
C ASN A 51 1.21 -11.80 7.82
N THR A 52 2.10 -11.31 8.68
CA THR A 52 1.84 -11.08 10.11
C THR A 52 2.13 -9.62 10.46
N PRO A 53 1.43 -9.03 11.45
CA PRO A 53 1.67 -7.66 11.86
C PRO A 53 3.10 -7.45 12.43
N VAL A 54 3.78 -6.41 11.95
CA VAL A 54 5.18 -6.09 12.27
C VAL A 54 5.31 -4.81 13.09
N SER A 55 6.50 -4.51 13.61
CA SER A 55 6.75 -3.23 14.28
C SER A 55 6.72 -2.04 13.30
N LEU A 56 6.58 -0.81 13.82
CA LEU A 56 6.65 0.40 12.98
C LEU A 56 7.98 0.52 12.22
N LYS A 57 9.07 0.04 12.81
CA LYS A 57 10.42 0.09 12.20
C LYS A 57 10.52 -0.84 10.99
N GLU A 58 9.91 -2.02 11.07
CA GLU A 58 9.87 -2.99 9.96
C GLU A 58 8.87 -2.57 8.86
N ALA A 59 7.84 -1.80 9.22
CA ALA A 59 6.82 -1.34 8.27
C ALA A 59 7.24 -0.15 7.40
N LYS A 60 8.22 0.66 7.83
CA LYS A 60 8.70 1.87 7.14
C LYS A 60 9.82 1.56 6.16
#